data_AF-A0A7W1DYE9-F1
#
_entry.id   AF-A0A7W1DYE9-F1
#
_cell.length_a   1.000
_cell.length_b   1.000
_cell.length_c   1.000
_cell.angle_alpha   90.00
_cell.angle_beta   90.00
_cell.angle_gamma   90.00
#
_symmetry.space_group_name_H-M   'P 1'
#
loop_
_entity.id
_entity.type
_entity.pdbx_description
1 polymer ?
#
loop_
_entity_poly.entity_id
_entity_poly.type
_entity_poly.pdbx_seq_one_letter_code
_entity_poly.pdbx_strand_id
1 'polypeptide(L)' 'AYDLATRTSANGVPVLADALGYIVCRVADHIDAGDSVLFVAEVVEAAVFADASPLTMREAGFRHAG' A
#
# COMPACT_ATOMS: atom_id res chain seq x y z
N ALA A 1 2.97 -19.71 3.29
CA ALA A 1 3.25 -18.53 2.45
C ALA A 1 2.02 -18.29 1.61
N TYR A 2 1.45 -17.09 1.63
CA TYR A 2 0.33 -16.76 0.74
C TYR A 2 0.88 -16.63 -0.68
N ASP A 3 0.20 -17.24 -1.65
CA ASP A 3 0.53 -17.10 -3.07
C ASP A 3 -0.05 -15.77 -3.58
N LEU A 4 0.72 -14.69 -3.40
CA LEU A 4 0.33 -13.35 -3.83
C LEU A 4 1.00 -13.03 -5.16
N ALA A 5 0.20 -12.82 -6.20
CA ALA A 5 0.69 -12.37 -7.48
C ALA A 5 1.28 -10.96 -7.37
N THR A 6 2.52 -10.80 -7.80
CA THR A 6 3.22 -9.50 -7.81
C THR A 6 3.73 -9.16 -9.20
N ARG A 7 3.96 -7.87 -9.43
CA ARG A 7 4.68 -7.35 -10.60
C ARG A 7 5.66 -6.28 -10.15
N THR A 8 6.66 -6.01 -10.97
CA THR A 8 7.64 -4.96 -10.73
C THR A 8 7.10 -3.63 -11.26
N SER A 9 7.09 -2.59 -10.43
CA SER A 9 6.75 -1.22 -10.81
C SER A 9 7.83 -0.61 -11.71
N ALA A 10 7.58 0.56 -12.31
CA ALA A 10 8.56 1.25 -13.13
C ALA A 10 9.84 1.62 -12.35
N ASN A 11 9.72 1.85 -11.04
CA ASN A 11 10.83 2.11 -10.12
C ASN A 11 11.40 0.84 -9.46
N GLY A 12 11.06 -0.36 -9.94
CA GLY A 12 11.65 -1.61 -9.43
C GLY A 12 11.01 -2.14 -8.14
N VAL A 13 9.89 -1.57 -7.68
CA VAL A 13 9.24 -1.95 -6.43
C VAL A 13 8.22 -3.06 -6.68
N PRO A 14 8.15 -4.13 -5.86
CA PRO A 14 7.11 -5.14 -5.99
C PRO A 14 5.75 -4.56 -5.61
N VAL A 15 4.77 -4.67 -6.50
CA VAL A 15 3.39 -4.24 -6.29
C VAL A 15 2.44 -5.42 -6.51
N LEU A 16 1.29 -5.40 -5.84
CA LEU A 16 0.27 -6.44 -5.98
C LEU A 16 -0.33 -6.39 -7.39
N ALA A 17 -0.31 -7.53 -8.09
CA ALA A 17 -0.78 -7.60 -9.47
C ALA A 17 -2.31 -7.47 -9.59
N ASP A 18 -3.03 -7.92 -8.56
CA ASP A 18 -4.51 -8.00 -8.53
C ASP A 18 -5.16 -6.89 -7.68
N ALA A 19 -4.41 -5.83 -7.35
CA ALA A 19 -4.96 -4.66 -6.68
C ALA A 19 -5.72 -3.74 -7.66
N LEU A 20 -6.55 -2.83 -7.13
CA LEU A 20 -7.19 -1.79 -7.95
C LEU A 20 -6.19 -0.75 -8.49
N GLY A 21 -5.07 -0.58 -7.79
CA GLY A 21 -3.98 0.32 -8.12
C GLY A 21 -2.89 0.28 -7.07
N TYR A 22 -1.82 1.03 -7.29
CA TYR A 22 -0.71 1.18 -6.35
C TYR A 22 -0.16 2.61 -6.36
N ILE A 23 0.57 2.92 -5.29
CA ILE A 23 1.49 4.06 -5.22
C ILE A 23 2.88 3.55 -4.81
N VAL A 24 3.93 4.13 -5.37
CA VAL A 24 5.30 3.96 -4.90
C VAL A 24 5.76 5.28 -4.33
N CYS A 25 6.33 5.23 -3.14
CA CYS A 25 6.73 6.43 -2.41
C CYS A 25 8.22 6.42 -2.10
N ARG A 26 8.82 7.61 -2.09
CA ARG A 26 10.12 7.87 -1.48
C ARG A 26 9.90 8.42 -0.08
N VAL A 27 10.40 7.71 0.94
CA VAL A 27 10.29 8.14 2.34
C VAL A 27 11.08 9.44 2.54
N ALA A 28 10.42 10.45 3.09
CA ALA A 28 11.00 11.75 3.42
C ALA A 28 11.28 11.87 4.92
N ASP A 29 10.44 11.29 5.77
CA ASP A 29 10.59 11.33 7.23
C ASP A 29 9.92 10.14 7.92
N HIS A 30 10.26 9.92 9.19
CA HIS A 30 9.60 8.97 10.08
C HIS A 30 9.45 9.52 11.50
N ILE A 31 8.34 9.19 12.15
CA ILE A 31 7.99 9.68 13.49
C ILE A 31 7.61 8.47 14.35
N ASP A 32 8.27 8.31 15.50
CA ASP A 32 7.87 7.33 16.51
C ASP A 32 6.48 7.71 17.08
N ALA A 33 5.54 6.77 17.03
CA ALA A 33 4.13 6.97 17.37
C ALA A 33 3.64 5.88 18.34
N GLY A 34 4.32 5.72 19.47
CA GLY A 34 4.01 4.68 20.45
C GLY A 34 4.53 3.32 20.01
N ASP A 35 3.63 2.38 19.72
CA ASP A 35 3.97 1.04 19.22
C ASP A 35 4.13 0.98 17.68
N SER A 36 3.96 2.12 17.02
CA SER A 36 3.96 2.28 15.58
C SER A 36 4.96 3.35 15.14
N VAL A 37 5.32 3.36 13.85
CA VAL A 37 6.11 4.42 13.22
C VAL A 37 5.32 5.00 12.06
N LEU A 38 5.13 6.33 12.06
CA LEU A 38 4.48 7.05 10.98
C LEU A 38 5.51 7.46 9.94
N PHE A 39 5.35 7.03 8.69
CA PHE A 39 6.19 7.46 7.58
C PHE A 39 5.53 8.58 6.78
N VAL A 40 6.28 9.67 6.56
CA VAL A 40 5.91 10.74 5.63
C VAL A 40 6.68 10.50 4.34
N ALA A 41 5.98 10.38 3.22
CA ALA A 41 6.61 9.99 1.95
C ALA A 41 6.00 10.72 0.75
N GLU A 42 6.85 11.00 -0.23
CA GLU A 42 6.48 11.59 -1.52
C GLU A 42 6.06 10.49 -2.49
N VAL A 43 4.91 10.65 -3.15
CA VAL A 43 4.48 9.74 -4.21
C VAL A 43 5.31 10.00 -5.46
N VAL A 44 6.09 9.01 -5.90
CA VAL A 44 6.98 9.10 -7.08
C VAL A 44 6.48 8.25 -8.26
N GLU A 45 5.52 7.36 -8.02
CA GLU A 45 4.84 6.55 -9.03
C GLU A 45 3.41 6.24 -8.57
N ALA A 46 2.46 6.17 -9.50
CA ALA A 46 1.12 5.67 -9.22
C ALA A 46 0.54 5.03 -10.48
N ALA A 47 -0.28 3.98 -10.29
CA ALA A 47 -1.07 3.41 -11.36
C ALA A 47 -2.43 2.95 -10.85
N VAL A 48 -3.43 3.02 -11.72
CA VAL A 48 -4.77 2.46 -11.51
C VAL A 48 -4.97 1.35 -12.54
N PHE A 49 -5.35 0.16 -12.09
CA PHE A 49 -5.60 -0.99 -12.94
C PHE A 49 -7.08 -1.19 -13.22
N ALA A 50 -7.95 -0.81 -12.28
CA ALA A 50 -9.39 -0.94 -12.40
C ALA A 50 -10.12 0.17 -11.65
N ASP A 51 -11.25 0.60 -12.22
CA ASP A 51 -12.21 1.47 -11.55
C ASP A 51 -13.30 0.58 -10.91
N ALA A 52 -13.14 0.29 -9.62
CA ALA A 52 -14.05 -0.55 -8.84
C ALA A 52 -14.04 -0.14 -7.36
N SER A 53 -15.00 -0.64 -6.59
CA SER A 53 -15.09 -0.34 -5.16
C SER A 53 -13.93 -0.97 -4.38
N PRO A 54 -13.17 -0.20 -3.56
CA PRO A 54 -12.11 -0.74 -2.72
C PRO A 54 -12.66 -1.56 -1.56
N LEU A 55 -11.92 -2.60 -1.14
CA LEU A 55 -12.22 -3.34 0.09
C LEU A 55 -11.93 -2.46 1.31
N THR A 56 -12.95 -2.13 2.08
CA THR A 56 -12.77 -1.35 3.31
C THR A 56 -12.33 -2.23 4.49
N MET A 57 -11.68 -1.63 5.50
CA MET A 57 -11.34 -2.35 6.74
C MET A 57 -12.56 -2.98 7.42
N ARG A 58 -13.71 -2.28 7.36
CA ARG A 58 -14.97 -2.75 7.94
C ARG A 58 -15.48 -4.02 7.25
N GLU A 59 -15.45 -4.05 5.93
CA GLU A 59 -15.87 -5.23 5.15
C GLU A 59 -14.91 -6.40 5.31
N ALA A 60 -13.61 -6.12 5.45
CA ALA A 60 -12.60 -7.13 5.74
C ALA A 60 -12.70 -7.70 7.17
N GLY A 61 -13.58 -7.17 8.01
CA GLY A 61 -13.73 -7.59 9.41
C GLY A 61 -12.57 -7.15 10.31
N PHE A 62 -11.67 -6.30 9.82
CA PHE A 62 -10.58 -5.75 10.61
C PHE A 62 -11.10 -4.67 11.55
N ARG A 63 -10.62 -4.71 12.78
CA ARG A 63 -10.68 -3.58 13.71
C ARG A 63 -9.26 -3.09 13.88
N HIS A 64 -9.04 -1.78 13.80
CA HIS A 64 -7.77 -1.23 14.23
C HIS A 64 -7.60 -1.57 15.71
N ALA A 65 -6.60 -2.38 16.03
CA ALA A 65 -6.16 -2.68 17.38
C ALA A 65 -4.76 -2.09 17.50
N GLY A 66 -4.75 -0.77 17.71
CA GLY A 66 -3.61 0.13 17.84
C GLY A 66 -4.17 1.44 18.40
#